data_AF-A0A286C2D5-F1
#
_entry.id   AF-A0A286C2D5-F1
#
_cell.length_a   1.000
_cell.length_b   1.000
_cell.length_c   1.000
_cell.angle_alpha   90.00
_cell.angle_beta   90.00
_cell.angle_gamma   90.00
#
_symmetry.space_group_name_H-M   'P 1'
#
loop_
_entity.id
_entity.type
_entity.pdbx_description
1 polymer ?
#
loop_
_entity_poly.entity_id
_entity_poly.type
_entity_poly.pdbx_seq_one_letter_code
_entity_poly.pdbx_strand_id
1 'polypeptide(L)'
;MKTNSQGAFAPVTPHNTHNGFPILTRLELTCHCHIAMDYVESMRSLFSAIKLLGKDSPEIMGLATHGKNLADLLHNDIDVVREEAEKAGIEGYIAPEVHHG
;
A
#
# COMPACT_ATOMS: atom_id res chain seq x y z
N MET A 1 6.44 40.32 -15.59
CA MET A 1 5.67 39.06 -15.60
C MET A 1 6.69 37.92 -15.50
N LYS A 2 6.94 37.41 -14.29
CA LYS A 2 7.94 36.36 -14.04
C LYS A 2 7.18 35.08 -13.69
N THR A 3 7.34 34.06 -14.52
CA THR A 3 6.76 32.73 -14.34
C THR A 3 7.56 31.98 -13.27
N ASN A 4 6.95 31.70 -12.12
CA ASN A 4 7.49 30.79 -11.12
C ASN A 4 7.29 29.35 -11.61
N SER A 5 8.28 28.84 -12.33
CA SER A 5 8.49 27.41 -12.51
C SER A 5 9.46 26.95 -11.42
N GLN A 6 8.94 26.21 -10.44
CA GLN A 6 9.61 25.13 -9.70
C GLN A 6 8.71 24.77 -8.51
N GLY A 7 7.77 23.84 -8.75
CA GLY A 7 7.24 23.03 -7.67
C GLY A 7 8.40 22.20 -7.14
N ALA A 8 9.01 22.66 -6.06
CA ALA A 8 10.04 21.92 -5.35
C ALA A 8 9.40 20.62 -4.84
N PHE A 9 9.71 19.50 -5.49
CA PHE A 9 9.59 18.21 -4.83
C PHE A 9 10.52 18.29 -3.63
N ALA A 10 9.92 18.16 -2.43
CA ALA A 10 10.68 18.10 -1.20
C ALA A 10 11.80 17.05 -1.34
N PRO A 11 13.01 17.30 -0.83
CA PRO A 11 14.10 16.35 -0.92
C PRO A 11 13.65 15.02 -0.29
N VAL A 12 13.76 13.94 -1.06
CA VAL A 12 13.56 12.58 -0.55
C VAL A 12 14.66 12.36 0.48
N THR A 13 14.31 12.39 1.75
CA THR A 13 15.21 12.02 2.86
C THR A 13 15.79 10.64 2.56
N PRO A 14 17.09 10.39 2.86
CA PRO A 14 17.68 9.09 2.61
C PRO A 14 16.90 8.04 3.41
N HIS A 15 16.21 7.13 2.72
CA HIS A 15 15.60 5.98 3.39
C HIS A 15 16.74 5.17 4.01
N ASN A 16 16.81 5.14 5.34
CA ASN A 16 17.63 4.15 6.01
C ASN A 16 17.16 2.77 5.54
N THR A 17 18.09 1.92 5.14
CA THR A 17 17.78 0.56 4.70
C THR A 17 18.35 -0.44 5.68
N HIS A 18 17.60 -1.52 5.93
CA HIS A 18 18.07 -2.68 6.68
C HIS A 18 17.96 -3.89 5.76
N ASN A 19 19.08 -4.55 5.48
CA ASN A 19 19.17 -5.66 4.51
C ASN A 19 18.62 -5.31 3.11
N GLY A 20 18.77 -4.07 2.66
CA GLY A 20 18.26 -3.60 1.37
C GLY A 20 16.75 -3.27 1.34
N PHE A 21 16.06 -3.40 2.48
CA PHE A 21 14.66 -2.99 2.63
C PHE A 21 14.56 -1.62 3.28
N PRO A 22 13.67 -0.72 2.81
CA PRO A 22 13.44 0.57 3.47
C PRO A 22 12.94 0.35 4.89
N ILE A 23 13.55 1.04 5.86
CA ILE A 23 12.99 1.17 7.20
C ILE A 23 11.83 2.15 7.10
N LEU A 24 10.64 1.69 7.47
CA LEU A 24 9.43 2.50 7.50
C LEU A 24 9.11 2.88 8.94
N THR A 25 8.74 4.14 9.14
CA THR A 25 8.08 4.57 10.36
C THR A 25 6.66 3.99 10.43
N ARG A 26 6.09 3.96 11.64
CA ARG A 26 4.68 3.57 11.83
C ARG A 26 3.72 4.41 10.96
N LEU A 27 3.97 5.71 10.85
CA LEU A 27 3.15 6.60 10.02
C LEU A 27 3.20 6.22 8.53
N GLU A 28 4.40 5.95 8.00
CA GLU A 28 4.57 5.53 6.60
C GLU A 28 3.90 4.18 6.33
N LEU A 29 4.07 3.21 7.24
CA LEU A 29 3.39 1.93 7.16
C LEU A 29 1.87 2.09 7.14
N THR A 30 1.30 2.84 8.09
CA THR A 30 -0.15 3.08 8.15
C THR A 30 -0.65 3.80 6.89
N CYS A 31 0.12 4.74 6.35
CA CYS A 31 -0.21 5.43 5.10
C CYS A 31 -0.23 4.46 3.92
N HIS A 32 0.81 3.63 3.77
CA HIS A 32 0.88 2.64 2.70
C HIS A 32 -0.23 1.59 2.80
N CYS A 33 -0.56 1.11 4.00
CA CYS A 33 -1.68 0.19 4.20
C CYS A 33 -3.01 0.83 3.79
N HIS A 34 -3.28 2.09 4.15
CA HIS A 34 -4.51 2.78 3.71
C HIS A 34 -4.57 2.93 2.19
N ILE A 35 -3.49 3.39 1.57
CA ILE A 35 -3.42 3.53 0.11
C ILE A 35 -3.66 2.17 -0.57
N ALA A 36 -3.07 1.10 -0.05
CA ALA A 36 -3.27 -0.24 -0.58
C ALA A 36 -4.73 -0.71 -0.43
N MET A 37 -5.37 -0.43 0.71
CA MET A 37 -6.79 -0.71 0.91
C MET A 37 -7.67 0.01 -0.11
N ASP A 38 -7.44 1.30 -0.34
CA ASP A 38 -8.21 2.10 -1.31
C ASP A 38 -8.10 1.52 -2.74
N TYR A 39 -6.91 1.06 -3.13
CA TYR A 39 -6.72 0.38 -4.41
C TYR A 39 -7.48 -0.95 -4.48
N VAL A 40 -7.47 -1.73 -3.40
CA VAL A 40 -8.19 -3.00 -3.34
C VAL A 40 -9.71 -2.77 -3.40
N GLU A 41 -10.24 -1.76 -2.71
CA GLU A 41 -11.65 -1.37 -2.83
C GLU A 41 -12.02 -0.93 -4.24
N SER A 42 -11.13 -0.18 -4.89
CA SER A 42 -11.29 0.23 -6.29
C SER A 42 -11.33 -0.99 -7.22
N MET A 43 -10.46 -1.99 -7.00
CA MET A 43 -10.48 -3.25 -7.75
C MET A 43 -11.79 -4.01 -7.55
N ARG A 44 -12.30 -4.14 -6.32
CA ARG A 44 -13.59 -4.79 -6.03
C ARG A 44 -14.73 -4.14 -6.80
N SER A 45 -14.74 -2.81 -6.83
CA SER A 45 -15.72 -2.01 -7.55
C SER A 45 -15.62 -2.21 -9.06
N LEU A 46 -14.40 -2.17 -9.60
CA LEU A 46 -14.13 -2.42 -11.02
C LEU A 46 -14.60 -3.80 -11.46
N PHE A 47 -14.24 -4.86 -10.73
CA PHE A 47 -14.67 -6.22 -11.04
C PHE A 47 -16.19 -6.38 -10.94
N SER A 48 -16.84 -5.71 -9.98
CA SER A 48 -18.29 -5.70 -9.89
C SER A 48 -18.94 -5.03 -11.11
N ALA A 49 -18.36 -3.93 -11.60
CA ALA A 49 -18.81 -3.26 -12.82
C ALA A 49 -18.59 -4.13 -14.07
N ILE A 50 -17.43 -4.77 -14.20
CA ILE A 50 -17.14 -5.70 -15.31
C ILE A 50 -18.13 -6.86 -15.32
N LYS A 51 -18.44 -7.44 -14.15
CA LYS A 51 -19.43 -8.52 -14.04
C LYS A 51 -20.81 -8.08 -14.52
N LEU A 52 -21.23 -6.86 -14.17
CA LEU A 52 -22.52 -6.31 -14.59
C LEU A 52 -22.58 -6.08 -16.10
N LEU A 53 -21.52 -5.51 -16.67
CA LEU A 53 -21.43 -5.22 -18.11
C LEU A 53 -21.27 -6.49 -18.95
N GLY A 54 -20.55 -7.49 -18.45
CA GLY A 54 -20.30 -8.77 -19.10
C GLY A 54 -21.36 -9.84 -18.84
N LYS A 55 -22.55 -9.46 -18.38
CA LYS A 55 -23.63 -10.40 -17.97
C LYS A 55 -24.01 -11.46 -19.01
N ASP A 56 -23.78 -11.18 -20.29
CA ASP A 56 -24.12 -12.07 -21.41
C ASP A 56 -22.95 -12.99 -21.82
N SER A 57 -21.78 -12.87 -21.17
CA SER A 57 -20.63 -13.76 -21.34
C SER A 57 -20.28 -14.45 -20.00
N PRO A 58 -20.57 -15.76 -19.88
CA PRO A 58 -20.21 -16.55 -18.70
C PRO A 58 -18.72 -16.47 -18.34
N GLU A 59 -17.85 -16.39 -19.34
CA GLU A 59 -16.40 -16.30 -19.16
C GLU A 59 -16.00 -14.98 -18.48
N ILE A 60 -16.54 -13.85 -18.97
CA ILE A 60 -16.29 -12.53 -18.38
C ILE A 60 -16.84 -12.47 -16.95
N MET A 61 -18.03 -13.01 -16.72
CA MET A 61 -18.62 -13.09 -15.38
C MET A 61 -17.77 -13.92 -14.41
N GLY A 62 -17.22 -15.05 -14.90
CA GLY A 62 -16.32 -15.92 -14.15
C GLY A 62 -15.04 -15.20 -13.75
N LEU A 63 -14.35 -14.58 -14.71
CA LEU A 63 -13.14 -13.81 -14.47
C LEU A 63 -13.37 -12.62 -13.53
N ALA A 64 -14.46 -11.89 -13.71
CA ALA A 64 -14.81 -10.77 -12.85
C ALA A 64 -15.13 -11.21 -11.41
N THR A 65 -15.82 -12.35 -11.25
CA THR A 65 -16.08 -12.93 -9.92
C THR A 65 -14.77 -13.36 -9.26
N HIS A 66 -13.87 -14.01 -10.01
CA HIS A 66 -12.56 -14.39 -9.50
C HIS A 66 -11.71 -13.19 -9.08
N GLY A 67 -11.65 -12.14 -9.91
CA GLY A 67 -10.92 -10.91 -9.61
C GLY A 67 -11.46 -10.20 -8.36
N LYS A 68 -12.79 -10.18 -8.18
CA LYS A 68 -13.40 -9.65 -6.95
C LYS A 68 -12.95 -10.45 -5.72
N ASN A 69 -12.96 -11.78 -5.79
CA ASN A 69 -12.53 -12.64 -4.68
C ASN A 69 -11.04 -12.40 -4.34
N LEU A 70 -10.17 -12.20 -5.33
CA LEU A 70 -8.77 -11.84 -5.08
C LEU A 70 -8.65 -10.50 -4.36
N ALA A 71 -9.45 -9.52 -4.74
CA ALA A 71 -9.46 -8.23 -4.06
C ALA A 71 -10.00 -8.36 -2.61
N ASP A 72 -11.02 -9.18 -2.38
CA ASP A 72 -11.50 -9.48 -1.01
C ASP A 72 -10.39 -10.13 -0.16
N LEU A 73 -9.58 -11.03 -0.73
CA LEU A 73 -8.45 -11.66 -0.03
C LEU A 73 -7.33 -10.67 0.26
N LEU A 74 -6.95 -9.85 -0.73
CA LEU A 74 -5.91 -8.83 -0.57
C LEU A 74 -6.24 -7.82 0.53
N HIS A 75 -7.52 -7.48 0.68
CA HIS A 75 -7.96 -6.61 1.77
C HIS A 75 -7.62 -7.22 3.13
N ASN A 76 -7.94 -8.51 3.33
CA ASN A 76 -7.63 -9.21 4.57
C ASN A 76 -6.12 -9.32 4.80
N ASP A 77 -5.34 -9.58 3.75
CA ASP A 77 -3.88 -9.67 3.85
C ASP A 77 -3.27 -8.32 4.29
N ILE A 78 -3.76 -7.20 3.77
CA ILE A 78 -3.32 -5.86 4.17
C ILE A 78 -3.68 -5.57 5.63
N ASP A 79 -4.88 -5.95 6.07
CA ASP A 79 -5.30 -5.81 7.47
C ASP A 79 -4.38 -6.62 8.41
N VAL A 80 -4.07 -7.86 8.05
CA VAL A 80 -3.15 -8.72 8.82
C VAL A 80 -1.75 -8.11 8.85
N VAL A 81 -1.22 -7.64 7.72
CA VAL A 81 0.10 -6.99 7.68
C VAL A 81 0.13 -5.76 8.58
N ARG A 82 -0.93 -4.94 8.58
CA ARG A 82 -1.04 -3.78 9.47
C ARG A 82 -1.02 -4.22 10.94
N GLU A 83 -1.85 -5.19 11.31
CA GLU A 83 -1.97 -5.67 12.68
C GLU A 83 -0.66 -6.29 13.18
N GLU A 84 -0.04 -7.18 12.39
CA GLU A 84 1.21 -7.84 12.78
C GLU A 84 2.37 -6.86 12.87
N ALA A 85 2.42 -5.84 12.01
CA ALA A 85 3.43 -4.80 12.08
C ALA A 85 3.24 -3.87 13.29
N GLU A 86 2.00 -3.62 13.73
CA GLU A 86 1.73 -2.94 15.01
C GLU A 86 2.16 -3.78 16.21
N LYS A 87 1.82 -5.08 16.23
CA LYS A 87 2.21 -6.01 17.30
C LYS A 87 3.71 -6.24 17.40
N ALA A 88 4.40 -6.30 16.26
CA ALA A 88 5.85 -6.48 16.21
C ALA A 88 6.62 -5.30 16.80
N GLY A 89 5.95 -4.21 17.18
CA GLY A 89 6.59 -3.06 17.78
C GLY A 89 7.59 -2.42 16.83
N ILE A 90 7.18 -2.14 15.58
CA ILE A 90 7.86 -1.14 14.74
C ILE A 90 7.65 0.27 15.36
N GLU A 91 7.95 0.40 16.65
CA GLU A 91 8.47 1.62 17.24
C GLU A 91 9.93 1.62 16.85
N GLY A 92 10.34 2.53 15.97
CA GLY A 92 11.72 2.58 15.49
C GLY A 92 12.71 2.63 16.64
N TYR A 93 13.30 1.49 16.99
CA TYR A 93 14.54 1.46 17.74
C TYR A 93 15.63 1.85 16.76
N ILE A 94 15.81 3.16 16.58
CA ILE A 94 17.09 3.67 16.12
C ILE A 94 18.05 3.31 17.25
N ALA A 95 18.76 2.20 17.11
CA ALA A 95 19.85 1.89 18.02
C ALA A 95 20.77 3.12 18.00
N PRO A 96 21.04 3.77 19.15
CA PRO A 96 21.93 4.92 19.17
C PRO A 96 23.25 4.47 18.56
N GLU A 97 23.70 5.19 17.53
CA GLU A 97 25.00 4.96 16.92
C GLU A 97 26.03 4.89 18.04
N VAL A 98 26.66 3.73 18.19
CA VAL A 98 27.73 3.55 19.17
C VAL A 98 28.93 4.29 18.60
N HIS A 99 29.05 5.57 18.93
CA HIS A 99 30.28 6.32 18.73
C HIS A 99 31.36 5.68 19.62
N HIS A 100 32.12 4.75 19.05
CA HIS A 100 33.40 4.35 19.61
C HIS A 100 34.36 5.53 19.43
N GLY A 101 34.65 6.21 20.54
CA GLY A 101 35.77 7.13 20.67
C GLY A 101 37.12 6.42 20.71
#